data_AF-A0A7H9SR44-F1
#
_entry.id   AF-A0A7H9SR44-F1
#
_cell.length_a   1.000
_cell.length_b   1.000
_cell.length_c   1.000
_cell.angle_alpha   90.00
_cell.angle_beta   90.00
_cell.angle_gamma   90.00
#
_symmetry.space_group_name_H-M   'P 1'
#
loop_
_entity.id
_entity.type
_entity.pdbx_description
1 polymer ?
#
loop_
_entity_poly.entity_id
_entity_poly.type
_entity_poly.pdbx_seq_one_letter_code
_entity_poly.pdbx_strand_id
1 'polypeptide(L)'
;MKIFIIVAVCVAAVYAEDKADAIQQYERECRAENNIESTADLNNLEDGNCYYACFYKKFGIMKEDGSYDPAAIKTKFSKPNSVTNDAVQKKLDEVTQKYCQDKVGNHCNLAACL
;
A
#
# COMPACT_ATOMS: atom_id res chain seq x y z
N MET A 1 -6.21 10.96 14.74
CA MET A 1 -4.84 10.45 15.03
C MET A 1 -4.90 9.18 15.89
N LYS A 2 -5.47 8.07 15.37
CA LYS A 2 -5.50 6.75 16.06
C LYS A 2 -5.48 5.53 15.11
N ILE A 3 -5.55 5.74 13.79
CA ILE A 3 -5.65 4.65 12.80
C ILE A 3 -4.27 4.19 12.29
N PHE A 4 -3.27 5.06 12.28
CA PHE A 4 -1.88 4.75 11.90
C PHE A 4 -1.20 3.67 12.77
N ILE A 5 -1.75 3.37 13.95
CA ILE A 5 -1.14 2.42 14.90
C ILE A 5 -1.51 0.97 14.58
N ILE A 6 -2.63 0.71 13.90
CA ILE A 6 -3.09 -0.69 13.67
C ILE A 6 -2.29 -1.35 12.54
N VAL A 7 -1.90 -0.60 11.52
CA VAL A 7 -1.09 -1.15 10.41
C VAL A 7 0.37 -1.34 10.84
N ALA A 8 0.93 -0.45 11.66
CA ALA A 8 2.32 -0.55 12.11
C ALA A 8 2.56 -1.66 13.16
N VAL A 9 1.57 -1.97 14.02
CA VAL A 9 1.74 -2.92 15.14
C VAL A 9 1.55 -4.39 14.72
N CYS A 10 0.83 -4.68 13.62
CA CYS A 10 0.70 -6.05 13.13
C CYS A 10 1.94 -6.58 12.35
N VAL A 11 2.90 -5.70 12.03
CA VAL A 11 4.09 -6.06 11.24
C VAL A 11 5.20 -6.68 12.11
N ALA A 12 5.22 -6.44 13.42
CA ALA A 12 6.35 -6.87 14.26
C ALA A 12 6.30 -8.34 14.72
N ALA A 13 5.14 -9.01 14.70
CA ALA A 13 4.96 -10.28 15.40
C ALA A 13 4.85 -11.54 14.51
N VAL A 14 4.90 -11.40 13.17
CA VAL A 14 4.60 -12.52 12.25
C VAL A 14 5.72 -12.82 11.25
N TYR A 15 6.75 -11.97 11.14
CA TYR A 15 7.67 -12.03 10.00
C TYR A 15 8.94 -12.79 10.35
N ALA A 16 8.94 -14.07 9.99
CA ALA A 16 10.16 -14.87 9.80
C ALA A 16 11.07 -14.22 8.74
N GLU A 17 12.38 -14.37 8.92
CA GLU A 17 13.48 -13.64 8.27
C GLU A 17 13.42 -13.57 6.73
N ASP A 18 12.76 -14.52 6.05
CA ASP A 18 12.63 -14.60 4.58
C ASP A 18 11.90 -13.43 3.90
N LYS A 19 11.05 -12.69 4.62
CA LYS A 19 10.28 -11.58 4.00
C LYS A 19 10.88 -10.20 4.20
N ALA A 20 11.82 -10.06 5.13
CA ALA A 20 12.48 -8.79 5.39
C ALA A 20 13.33 -8.38 4.17
N ASP A 21 14.06 -9.32 3.58
CA ASP A 21 14.90 -9.09 2.40
C ASP A 21 14.07 -8.68 1.18
N ALA A 22 12.92 -9.34 0.97
CA ALA A 22 12.00 -9.00 -0.10
C ALA A 22 11.41 -7.59 0.06
N ILE A 23 11.02 -7.21 1.28
CA ILE A 23 10.51 -5.86 1.57
C ILE A 23 11.60 -4.81 1.28
N GLN A 24 12.82 -5.01 1.80
CA GLN A 24 13.93 -4.09 1.54
C GLN A 24 14.27 -4.00 0.06
N GLN A 25 14.19 -5.10 -0.68
CA GLN A 25 14.38 -5.10 -2.12
C GLN A 25 13.31 -4.26 -2.82
N TYR A 26 12.04 -4.41 -2.47
CA TYR A 26 10.95 -3.60 -3.04
C TYR A 26 11.15 -2.11 -2.75
N GLU A 27 11.56 -1.75 -1.53
CA GLU A 27 11.86 -0.35 -1.19
C GLU A 27 13.00 0.22 -2.05
N ARG A 28 14.09 -0.54 -2.25
CA ARG A 28 15.21 -0.11 -3.08
C ARG A 28 14.82 0.08 -4.54
N GLU A 29 14.11 -0.89 -5.11
CA GLU A 29 13.67 -0.84 -6.51
C GLU A 29 12.70 0.32 -6.75
N CYS A 30 11.74 0.52 -5.85
CA CYS A 30 10.77 1.60 -6.00
C CYS A 30 11.37 2.98 -5.76
N ARG A 31 12.39 3.12 -4.91
CA ARG A 31 13.16 4.37 -4.80
C ARG A 31 13.91 4.68 -6.08
N ALA A 32 14.58 3.69 -6.66
CA ALA A 32 15.33 3.85 -7.90
C ALA A 32 14.42 4.21 -9.09
N GLU A 33 13.25 3.56 -9.21
CA GLU A 33 12.28 3.82 -10.28
C GLU A 33 11.71 5.24 -10.22
N ASN A 34 11.58 5.81 -9.01
CA ASN A 34 10.96 7.11 -8.78
C ASN A 34 11.96 8.23 -8.46
N ASN A 35 13.27 7.99 -8.62
CA ASN A 35 14.33 8.96 -8.32
C ASN A 35 14.28 9.52 -6.87
N ILE A 36 13.94 8.68 -5.91
CA ILE A 36 13.84 9.05 -4.48
C ILE A 36 15.17 8.79 -3.81
N GLU A 37 15.91 9.86 -3.52
CA GLU A 37 17.22 9.79 -2.88
C GLU A 37 17.12 9.82 -1.34
N SER A 38 16.04 10.41 -0.82
CA SER A 38 15.83 10.59 0.62
C SER A 38 14.42 10.23 1.07
N THR A 39 14.21 10.09 2.37
CA THR A 39 12.86 10.00 2.95
C THR A 39 12.12 11.33 2.93
N ALA A 40 12.82 12.46 2.71
CA ALA A 40 12.18 13.76 2.57
C ALA A 40 11.37 13.84 1.26
N ASP A 41 11.85 13.20 0.19
CA ASP A 41 11.19 13.17 -1.12
C ASP A 41 9.86 12.39 -1.07
N LEU A 42 9.73 11.42 -0.14
CA LEU A 42 8.46 10.74 0.12
C LEU A 42 7.37 11.65 0.70
N ASN A 43 7.76 12.81 1.26
CA ASN A 43 6.79 13.80 1.73
C ASN A 43 6.27 14.68 0.58
N ASN A 44 6.88 14.61 -0.62
CA ASN A 44 6.27 15.16 -1.82
C ASN A 44 5.04 14.31 -2.17
N LEU A 45 3.92 14.99 -2.33
CA LEU A 45 2.64 14.38 -2.68
C LEU A 45 2.65 13.66 -4.02
N GLU A 46 3.60 13.88 -4.93
CA GLU A 46 3.66 13.13 -6.20
C GLU A 46 4.63 11.94 -6.11
N ASP A 47 5.87 12.21 -5.70
CA ASP A 47 6.94 11.20 -5.60
C ASP A 47 6.61 10.11 -4.57
N GLY A 48 6.02 10.49 -3.43
CA GLY A 48 5.53 9.55 -2.43
C GLY A 48 4.45 8.62 -2.98
N ASN A 49 3.54 9.10 -3.82
CA ASN A 49 2.44 8.29 -4.35
C ASN A 49 2.94 7.25 -5.34
N CYS A 50 3.81 7.65 -6.27
CA CYS A 50 4.36 6.74 -7.26
C CYS A 50 5.23 5.66 -6.59
N TYR A 51 5.96 6.03 -5.54
CA TYR A 51 6.67 5.08 -4.68
C TYR A 51 5.76 4.03 -4.05
N TYR A 52 4.68 4.47 -3.37
CA TYR A 52 3.76 3.53 -2.73
C TYR A 52 3.00 2.68 -3.74
N ALA A 53 2.67 3.22 -4.92
CA ALA A 53 2.07 2.46 -6.01
C ALA A 53 3.01 1.35 -6.49
N CYS A 54 4.28 1.67 -6.76
CA CYS A 54 5.31 0.69 -7.08
C CYS A 54 5.43 -0.37 -5.97
N PHE A 55 5.50 0.06 -4.71
CA PHE A 55 5.67 -0.84 -3.58
C PHE A 55 4.47 -1.80 -3.46
N TYR A 56 3.25 -1.30 -3.57
CA TYR A 56 2.03 -2.12 -3.47
C TYR A 56 1.84 -3.07 -4.65
N LYS A 57 2.29 -2.70 -5.86
CA LYS A 57 2.36 -3.60 -7.01
C LYS A 57 3.34 -4.74 -6.76
N LYS A 58 4.58 -4.45 -6.36
CA LYS A 58 5.60 -5.48 -6.03
C LYS A 58 5.20 -6.34 -4.83
N PHE A 59 4.55 -5.74 -3.84
CA PHE A 59 3.98 -6.45 -2.70
C PHE A 59 2.78 -7.32 -3.11
N GLY A 60 2.20 -7.11 -4.29
CA GLY A 60 1.15 -7.92 -4.88
C GLY A 60 -0.24 -7.66 -4.29
N ILE A 61 -0.51 -6.42 -3.86
CA ILE A 61 -1.84 -6.00 -3.36
C ILE A 61 -2.50 -4.94 -4.25
N MET A 62 -1.75 -4.41 -5.22
CA MET A 62 -2.21 -3.49 -6.24
C MET A 62 -1.92 -4.11 -7.61
N LYS A 63 -2.87 -3.97 -8.53
CA LYS A 63 -2.79 -4.44 -9.91
C LYS A 63 -2.09 -3.40 -10.79
N GLU A 64 -1.79 -3.79 -12.02
CA GLU A 64 -1.10 -2.91 -12.97
C GLU A 64 -1.88 -1.66 -13.37
N ASP A 65 -3.21 -1.76 -13.41
CA ASP A 65 -4.13 -0.64 -13.65
C ASP A 65 -4.24 0.32 -12.44
N GLY A 66 -3.50 0.04 -11.37
CA GLY A 66 -3.51 0.82 -10.13
C GLY A 66 -4.60 0.42 -9.15
N SER A 67 -5.55 -0.47 -9.51
CA SER A 67 -6.60 -0.93 -8.61
C SER A 67 -6.04 -1.83 -7.51
N TYR A 68 -6.58 -1.74 -6.29
CA TYR A 68 -6.28 -2.73 -5.26
C TYR A 68 -6.88 -4.11 -5.58
N ASP A 69 -6.25 -5.17 -5.06
CA ASP A 69 -6.77 -6.53 -5.05
C ASP A 69 -7.24 -6.90 -3.64
N PRO A 70 -8.56 -6.86 -3.36
CA PRO A 70 -9.11 -7.19 -2.06
C PRO A 70 -8.78 -8.61 -1.58
N ALA A 71 -8.66 -9.57 -2.50
CA ALA A 71 -8.34 -10.95 -2.17
C ALA A 71 -6.88 -11.07 -1.73
N ALA A 72 -5.96 -10.38 -2.41
CA ALA A 72 -4.56 -10.33 -2.03
C ALA A 72 -4.34 -9.60 -0.70
N ILE A 73 -5.03 -8.47 -0.48
CA ILE A 73 -5.01 -7.73 0.79
C ILE A 73 -5.50 -8.61 1.93
N LYS A 74 -6.65 -9.26 1.75
CA LYS A 74 -7.18 -10.21 2.74
C LYS A 74 -6.17 -11.30 3.06
N THR A 75 -5.56 -11.89 2.04
CA THR A 75 -4.60 -12.99 2.21
C THR A 75 -3.36 -12.58 2.99
N LYS A 76 -2.90 -11.32 2.83
CA LYS A 76 -1.67 -10.83 3.45
C LYS A 76 -1.88 -10.18 4.83
N PHE A 77 -3.03 -9.55 5.06
CA PHE A 77 -3.25 -8.72 6.25
C PHE A 77 -4.41 -9.17 7.16
N SER A 78 -5.29 -10.05 6.68
CA SER A 78 -6.39 -10.58 7.49
C SER A 78 -6.07 -11.99 7.97
N LYS A 79 -6.52 -12.35 9.17
CA LYS A 79 -6.51 -13.77 9.58
C LYS A 79 -7.40 -14.56 8.63
N PRO A 80 -7.07 -15.82 8.30
CA PRO A 80 -7.95 -16.68 7.51
C PRO A 80 -9.37 -16.63 8.07
N ASN A 81 -10.36 -16.35 7.21
CA ASN A 81 -11.80 -16.31 7.53
C ASN A 81 -12.30 -15.17 8.45
N SER A 82 -11.48 -14.19 8.80
CA SER A 82 -11.93 -13.08 9.68
C SER A 82 -12.58 -11.91 8.93
N VAL A 83 -12.35 -11.77 7.62
CA VAL A 83 -12.88 -10.68 6.79
C VAL A 83 -13.25 -11.21 5.39
N THR A 84 -14.34 -10.75 4.80
CA THR A 84 -14.74 -11.06 3.41
C THR A 84 -14.08 -10.10 2.42
N ASN A 85 -13.98 -10.50 1.15
CA ASN A 85 -13.45 -9.61 0.11
C ASN A 85 -14.30 -8.33 -0.01
N ASP A 86 -15.63 -8.46 0.10
CA ASP A 86 -16.56 -7.32 0.07
C ASP A 86 -16.34 -6.35 1.22
N ALA A 87 -16.01 -6.84 2.42
CA ALA A 87 -15.70 -5.98 3.55
C ALA A 87 -14.36 -5.23 3.36
N VAL A 88 -13.38 -5.87 2.74
CA VAL A 88 -12.12 -5.22 2.35
C VAL A 88 -12.39 -4.17 1.26
N GLN A 89 -13.14 -4.52 0.21
CA GLN A 89 -13.51 -3.59 -0.86
C GLN A 89 -14.27 -2.39 -0.31
N LYS A 90 -15.29 -2.62 0.53
CA LYS A 90 -16.03 -1.54 1.18
C LYS A 90 -15.11 -0.62 1.97
N LYS A 91 -14.09 -1.16 2.64
CA LYS A 91 -13.13 -0.33 3.37
C LYS A 91 -12.25 0.49 2.45
N LEU A 92 -11.78 -0.09 1.35
CA LEU A 92 -11.05 0.63 0.31
C LEU A 92 -11.91 1.74 -0.29
N ASP A 93 -13.18 1.47 -0.58
CA ASP A 93 -14.13 2.45 -1.10
C ASP A 93 -14.37 3.58 -0.09
N GLU A 94 -14.56 3.27 1.19
CA GLU A 94 -14.71 4.27 2.26
C GLU A 94 -13.47 5.17 2.36
N VAL A 95 -12.26 4.60 2.33
CA VAL A 95 -11.03 5.37 2.43
C VAL A 95 -10.83 6.20 1.16
N THR A 96 -11.03 5.62 -0.02
CA THR A 96 -10.96 6.34 -1.30
C THR A 96 -11.98 7.48 -1.35
N GLN A 97 -13.24 7.23 -1.00
CA GLN A 97 -14.26 8.27 -0.97
C GLN A 97 -14.01 9.33 0.10
N LYS A 98 -13.28 9.03 1.17
CA LYS A 98 -13.03 9.99 2.24
C LYS A 98 -11.80 10.85 1.99
N TYR A 99 -10.78 10.30 1.34
CA TYR A 99 -9.47 10.93 1.21
C TYR A 99 -9.09 11.26 -0.24
N CYS A 100 -9.86 10.78 -1.24
CA CYS A 100 -9.45 10.73 -2.65
C CYS A 100 -10.47 11.23 -3.66
N GLN A 101 -11.53 11.91 -3.23
CA GLN A 101 -12.66 12.32 -4.09
C GLN A 101 -12.20 13.02 -5.40
N ASP A 102 -11.04 13.67 -5.39
CA ASP A 102 -10.54 14.48 -6.50
C ASP A 102 -9.30 13.88 -7.20
N LYS A 103 -8.82 12.69 -6.79
CA LYS A 103 -7.51 12.15 -7.23
C LYS A 103 -7.55 10.79 -7.92
N VAL A 104 -8.71 10.13 -7.96
CA VAL A 104 -8.86 8.84 -8.66
C VAL A 104 -8.71 9.05 -10.17
N GLY A 105 -7.68 8.45 -10.80
CA GLY A 105 -7.56 8.41 -12.26
C GLY A 105 -6.24 8.88 -12.90
N ASN A 106 -5.20 9.25 -12.13
CA ASN A 106 -3.84 9.45 -12.68
C ASN A 106 -2.94 8.22 -12.41
N HIS A 107 -1.86 8.09 -13.20
CA HIS A 107 -0.86 7.01 -13.18
C HIS A 107 -0.39 6.54 -11.79
N CYS A 108 -0.28 7.42 -10.80
CA CYS A 108 0.25 7.13 -9.46
C CYS A 108 -0.76 7.33 -8.31
N ASN A 109 -1.93 7.91 -8.57
CA ASN A 109 -2.76 8.50 -7.50
C ASN A 109 -3.60 7.53 -6.67
N LEU A 110 -3.70 6.23 -7.01
CA LEU A 110 -4.47 5.32 -6.16
C LEU A 110 -3.74 4.97 -4.85
N ALA A 111 -2.40 4.97 -4.86
CA ALA A 111 -1.59 4.70 -3.68
C ALA A 111 -1.44 5.92 -2.75
N ALA A 112 -1.73 7.12 -3.25
CA ALA A 112 -1.68 8.42 -2.56
C ALA A 112 -2.63 8.60 -1.36
N CYS A 113 -3.45 7.59 -1.15
CA CYS A 113 -4.85 7.80 -0.88
C CYS A 113 -5.39 6.87 0.20
N LEU A 114 -4.49 6.02 0.72
CA LEU A 114 -4.66 5.20 1.91
C LEU A 114 -3.73 5.70 3.04
#